data_AF-A0A520KJR1-F1
#
_entry.id   AF-A0A520KJR1-F1
#
_cell.length_a   1.000
_cell.length_b   1.000
_cell.length_c   1.000
_cell.angle_alpha   90.00
_cell.angle_beta   90.00
_cell.angle_gamma   90.00
#
_symmetry.space_group_name_H-M   'P 1'
#
loop_
_entity.id
_entity.type
_entity.pdbx_description
1 polymer ?
#
loop_
_entity_poly.entity_id
_entity_poly.type
_entity_poly.pdbx_seq_one_letter_code
_entity_poly.pdbx_strand_id
1 'polypeptide(L)'
;MIETLKTGAGYWDPLVFLAAGLIISIIAYLIYRAGAGNYTSEMAGKPYLSGNPEISKEDSHVSGDNLYWGFVEGLREFYIVMKKMHTGIMNDYMIWYLGALAFLMLIFIGV
;
A
#
# COMPACT_ATOMS: atom_id res chain seq x y z
N MET A 1 20.66 10.34 25.27
CA MET A 1 19.25 10.17 25.64
C MET A 1 18.99 8.67 25.69
N ILE A 2 19.12 8.08 26.88
CA ILE A 2 18.99 6.63 27.15
C ILE A 2 17.89 6.48 28.22
N GLU A 3 16.75 7.12 27.96
CA GLU A 3 15.63 7.10 28.90
C GLU A 3 14.45 6.40 28.26
N THR A 4 13.75 5.60 29.06
CA THR A 4 12.53 4.92 28.66
C THR A 4 11.39 5.92 28.55
N LEU A 5 10.85 6.11 27.34
CA LEU A 5 9.70 6.96 27.08
C LEU A 5 8.40 6.17 27.29
N LYS A 6 7.54 6.59 28.21
CA LYS A 6 6.20 6.01 28.36
C LYS A 6 5.23 6.69 27.37
N THR A 7 4.50 5.89 26.61
CA THR A 7 3.50 6.33 25.64
C THR A 7 2.12 5.78 26.03
N GLY A 8 1.05 6.30 25.42
CA GLY A 8 -0.31 5.79 25.66
C GLY A 8 -0.54 4.34 25.24
N ALA A 9 0.37 3.76 24.44
CA ALA A 9 0.31 2.38 23.95
C ALA A 9 1.39 1.47 24.56
N GLY A 10 2.27 1.97 25.44
CA GLY A 10 3.35 1.18 26.03
C GLY A 10 4.58 2.00 26.42
N TYR A 11 5.77 1.44 26.22
CA TYR A 11 7.04 2.13 26.46
C TYR A 11 7.98 1.99 25.27
N TRP A 12 8.85 2.99 25.09
CA TRP A 12 9.89 3.02 24.08
C TRP A 12 11.23 3.16 24.79
N ASP A 13 12.07 2.14 24.68
CA ASP A 13 13.40 2.11 25.27
C ASP A 13 14.44 1.80 24.19
N PRO A 14 15.35 2.74 23.85
CA PRO A 14 16.27 2.55 22.75
C PRO A 14 17.20 1.34 22.94
N LEU A 15 17.60 1.03 24.19
CA LEU A 15 18.48 -0.11 24.45
C LEU A 15 17.74 -1.43 24.27
N VAL A 16 16.49 -1.52 24.72
CA VAL A 16 15.65 -2.72 24.53
C VAL A 16 15.43 -2.99 23.05
N PHE A 17 15.13 -1.97 22.24
CA PHE A 17 14.95 -2.13 20.80
C PHE A 17 16.25 -2.54 20.08
N LEU A 18 17.39 -1.98 20.47
CA LEU A 18 18.69 -2.39 19.93
C LEU A 18 19.03 -3.84 20.29
N ALA A 19 18.82 -4.24 21.55
CA ALA A 19 19.03 -5.61 22.00
C ALA A 19 18.10 -6.60 21.27
N ALA A 20 16.82 -6.28 21.15
CA ALA A 20 15.85 -7.10 20.42
C ALA A 20 16.23 -7.23 18.93
N GLY A 21 16.61 -6.12 18.28
CA GLY A 21 17.05 -6.12 16.89
C GLY A 21 18.31 -6.96 16.66
N LEU A 22 19.26 -6.92 17.60
CA LEU A 22 20.45 -7.78 17.56
C LEU A 22 20.08 -9.26 17.71
N ILE A 23 19.23 -9.61 18.67
CA ILE A 23 18.78 -11.00 18.88
C ILE A 23 18.06 -11.53 17.65
N ILE A 24 17.12 -10.76 17.08
CA ILE A 24 16.40 -11.13 15.86
C ILE A 24 17.36 -11.32 14.70
N SER A 25 18.34 -10.43 14.54
CA SER A 25 19.37 -10.55 13.49
C SER A 25 20.21 -11.82 13.64
N ILE A 26 20.59 -12.19 14.88
CA ILE A 26 21.32 -13.42 15.15
C ILE A 26 20.46 -14.65 14.80
N ILE A 27 19.21 -14.68 15.23
CA ILE A 27 18.29 -15.78 14.92
C ILE A 27 18.10 -15.91 13.40
N ALA A 28 17.84 -14.80 12.70
CA ALA A 28 17.69 -14.78 11.25
C ALA A 28 18.96 -15.29 10.54
N TYR A 29 20.14 -14.89 11.02
CA TYR A 29 21.42 -15.37 10.49
C TYR A 29 21.62 -16.89 10.70
N LEU A 30 21.25 -17.41 11.87
CA LEU A 30 21.32 -18.84 12.16
C LEU A 30 20.36 -19.64 11.27
N ILE A 31 19.14 -19.15 11.06
CA ILE A 31 18.17 -19.75 10.14
C ILE A 31 18.70 -19.72 8.70
N TYR A 32 19.22 -18.57 8.25
CA TYR A 32 19.82 -18.43 6.93
C TYR A 32 20.95 -19.45 6.71
N ARG A 33 21.82 -19.62 7.71
CA ARG A 33 22.91 -20.61 7.67
C ARG A 33 22.43 -22.06 7.70
N ALA A 34 21.31 -22.34 8.34
CA ALA A 34 20.71 -23.67 8.40
C ALA A 34 19.95 -24.02 7.11
N GLY A 35 19.60 -23.03 6.29
CA GLY A 35 18.99 -23.23 4.97
C GLY A 35 19.91 -24.01 4.03
N ALA A 36 19.32 -24.91 3.24
CA ALA A 36 20.07 -25.69 2.26
C ALA A 36 20.58 -24.76 1.13
N GLY A 37 21.90 -24.75 0.90
CA GLY A 37 22.58 -23.99 -0.15
C GLY A 37 22.34 -24.51 -1.57
N ASN A 38 21.23 -25.22 -1.81
CA ASN A 38 20.87 -25.84 -3.08
C ASN A 38 20.29 -24.82 -4.07
N TYR A 39 20.79 -23.58 -3.99
CA TYR A 39 20.42 -22.48 -4.86
C TYR A 39 21.10 -22.65 -6.21
N THR A 40 20.34 -22.96 -7.24
CA THR A 40 20.84 -23.06 -8.63
C THR A 40 20.56 -21.76 -9.37
N SER A 41 21.45 -21.37 -10.29
CA SER A 41 21.29 -20.17 -11.12
C SER A 41 20.04 -20.21 -12.02
N GLU A 42 19.46 -21.38 -12.27
CA GLU A 42 18.22 -21.53 -13.05
C GLU A 42 16.96 -21.03 -12.32
N MET A 43 16.99 -21.04 -10.98
CA MET A 43 15.94 -20.50 -10.11
C MET A 43 16.22 -19.05 -9.69
N ALA A 44 17.45 -18.57 -9.93
CA ALA A 44 17.86 -17.22 -9.59
C ALA A 44 17.09 -16.17 -10.41
N GLY A 45 16.34 -15.31 -9.72
CA GLY A 45 15.66 -14.18 -10.33
C GLY A 45 14.23 -14.45 -10.84
N LYS A 46 13.73 -15.69 -10.74
CA LYS A 46 12.32 -15.99 -11.02
C LYS A 46 11.46 -15.71 -9.78
N PRO A 47 10.24 -15.16 -9.93
CA PRO A 47 9.33 -14.96 -8.81
C PRO A 47 8.97 -16.30 -8.17
N TYR A 48 8.87 -16.33 -6.84
CA TYR A 48 8.43 -17.52 -6.11
C TYR A 48 6.92 -17.71 -6.32
N LEU A 49 6.55 -18.66 -7.18
CA LEU A 49 5.15 -18.98 -7.51
C LEU A 49 4.63 -20.23 -6.78
N SER A 50 5.18 -20.56 -5.61
CA SER A 50 4.81 -21.74 -4.81
C SER A 50 4.88 -23.06 -5.60
N GLY A 51 5.82 -23.18 -6.53
CA GLY A 51 5.99 -24.35 -7.40
C GLY A 51 5.12 -24.37 -8.67
N ASN A 52 4.30 -23.35 -8.90
CA ASN A 52 3.58 -23.20 -10.17
C ASN A 52 4.53 -22.71 -11.28
N PRO A 53 4.28 -23.10 -12.55
CA PRO A 53 5.01 -22.54 -13.69
C PRO A 53 4.74 -21.04 -13.81
N GLU A 54 5.73 -20.29 -14.29
CA GLU A 54 5.55 -18.88 -14.62
C GLU A 54 4.58 -18.75 -15.80
N ILE A 55 3.49 -18.01 -15.58
CA ILE A 55 2.54 -17.60 -16.62
C ILE A 55 2.89 -16.19 -17.10
N SER A 56 2.30 -15.74 -18.20
CA SER A 56 2.53 -14.37 -18.69
C SER A 56 2.19 -13.35 -17.60
N LYS A 57 2.81 -12.17 -17.62
CA LYS A 57 2.50 -11.12 -16.63
C LYS A 57 1.01 -10.75 -16.67
N GLU A 58 0.47 -10.72 -17.89
CA GLU A 58 -0.92 -10.50 -18.22
C GLU A 58 -1.84 -11.63 -17.73
N ASP A 59 -1.35 -12.85 -17.51
CA ASP A 59 -2.17 -13.93 -16.92
C ASP A 59 -1.92 -14.06 -15.40
N SER A 60 -0.81 -13.52 -14.90
CA SER A 60 -0.42 -13.57 -13.49
C SER A 60 -1.21 -12.62 -12.59
N HIS A 61 -1.87 -11.63 -13.17
CA HIS A 61 -2.66 -10.67 -12.42
C HIS A 61 -4.06 -11.22 -12.11
N VAL A 62 -4.39 -11.35 -10.83
CA VAL A 62 -5.82 -11.38 -10.46
C VAL A 62 -6.31 -9.95 -10.62
N SER A 63 -7.19 -9.69 -11.59
CA SER A 63 -7.72 -8.34 -11.78
C SER A 63 -8.36 -7.85 -10.48
N GLY A 64 -7.96 -6.65 -10.04
CA GLY A 64 -8.52 -6.02 -8.84
C GLY A 64 -10.05 -5.83 -8.93
N ASP A 65 -10.57 -5.84 -10.16
CA ASP A 65 -11.99 -5.87 -10.47
C ASP A 65 -12.72 -7.02 -9.78
N ASN A 66 -12.10 -8.21 -9.69
CA ASN A 66 -12.74 -9.37 -9.05
C ASN A 66 -12.88 -9.21 -7.53
N LEU A 67 -11.95 -8.49 -6.89
CA LEU A 67 -11.97 -8.31 -5.43
C LEU A 67 -13.04 -7.31 -4.98
N TYR A 68 -13.29 -6.27 -5.79
CA TYR A 68 -14.23 -5.20 -5.47
C TYR A 68 -15.47 -5.19 -6.36
N TRP A 69 -15.67 -6.22 -7.19
CA TRP A 69 -16.75 -6.27 -8.17
C TRP A 69 -18.12 -5.94 -7.55
N GLY A 70 -18.48 -6.60 -6.44
CA GLY A 70 -19.77 -6.38 -5.79
C GLY A 70 -19.96 -4.95 -5.27
N PHE A 71 -18.88 -4.31 -4.79
CA PHE A 71 -18.91 -2.92 -4.34
C PHE A 71 -19.03 -1.94 -5.52
N VAL A 72 -18.27 -2.17 -6.58
CA VAL A 72 -18.31 -1.33 -7.79
C VAL A 72 -19.64 -1.48 -8.51
N GLU A 73 -20.18 -2.69 -8.61
CA GLU A 73 -21.47 -2.96 -9.26
C GLU A 73 -22.63 -2.36 -8.45
N GLY A 74 -22.61 -2.50 -7.12
CA GLY A 74 -23.61 -1.87 -6.24
C GLY A 74 -23.63 -0.34 -6.34
N LEU A 75 -22.50 0.29 -6.69
CA LEU A 75 -22.34 1.73 -6.86
C LEU A 75 -22.12 2.13 -8.33
N ARG A 76 -22.52 1.30 -9.29
CA ARG A 76 -22.16 1.47 -10.70
C ARG A 76 -22.52 2.85 -11.25
N GLU A 77 -23.73 3.33 -10.96
CA GLU A 77 -24.19 4.64 -11.43
C GLU A 77 -23.37 5.79 -10.84
N PHE A 78 -23.00 5.70 -9.55
CA PHE A 78 -22.10 6.67 -8.92
C PHE A 78 -20.72 6.66 -9.60
N TYR A 79 -20.14 5.48 -9.82
CA TYR A 79 -18.86 5.35 -10.50
C TYR A 79 -18.89 5.84 -11.95
N ILE A 80 -20.00 5.67 -12.67
CA ILE A 80 -20.17 6.21 -14.03
C ILE A 80 -20.10 7.74 -14.00
N VAL A 81 -20.79 8.39 -13.07
CA VAL A 81 -20.75 9.85 -12.92
C VAL A 81 -19.34 10.31 -12.53
N MET A 82 -18.75 9.68 -11.51
CA MET A 82 -17.41 10.05 -11.04
C MET A 82 -16.36 9.91 -12.12
N LYS A 83 -16.39 8.83 -12.91
CA LYS A 83 -15.47 8.64 -14.05
C LYS A 83 -15.63 9.74 -15.10
N LYS A 84 -16.86 10.16 -15.42
CA LYS A 84 -17.10 11.25 -16.38
C LYS A 84 -16.54 12.60 -15.90
N MET A 85 -16.50 12.84 -14.60
CA MET A 85 -15.94 14.08 -14.03
C MET A 85 -14.40 14.11 -14.01
N HIS A 86 -13.73 12.96 -14.17
CA HIS A 86 -12.26 12.85 -14.18
C HIS A 86 -11.72 12.78 -15.60
N THR A 87 -11.86 13.89 -16.33
CA THR A 87 -11.52 13.98 -17.76
C THR A 87 -10.01 13.93 -18.05
N GLY A 88 -9.17 14.21 -17.05
CA GLY A 88 -7.73 14.40 -17.22
C GLY A 88 -7.34 15.73 -17.87
N ILE A 89 -8.30 16.63 -18.15
CA ILE A 89 -8.06 17.96 -18.74
C ILE A 89 -7.90 18.98 -17.61
N MET A 90 -6.72 19.61 -17.51
CA MET A 90 -6.38 20.56 -16.43
C MET A 90 -7.45 21.64 -16.21
N ASN A 91 -8.01 22.18 -17.29
CA ASN A 91 -9.02 23.24 -17.21
C ASN A 91 -10.27 22.82 -16.43
N ASP A 92 -10.70 21.57 -16.56
CA ASP A 92 -11.87 21.06 -15.84
C ASP A 92 -11.61 21.03 -14.33
N TYR A 93 -10.39 20.65 -13.91
CA TYR A 93 -9.98 20.68 -12.50
C TYR A 93 -9.86 22.11 -11.96
N MET A 94 -9.37 23.05 -12.77
CA MET A 94 -9.33 24.47 -12.38
C MET A 94 -10.74 25.01 -12.15
N ILE A 95 -11.72 24.61 -12.97
CA ILE A 95 -13.13 24.97 -12.77
C ILE A 95 -13.66 24.38 -11.46
N TRP A 96 -13.41 23.09 -11.19
CA TRP A 96 -13.82 22.46 -9.93
C TRP A 96 -13.22 23.17 -8.71
N TYR A 97 -11.93 23.52 -8.77
CA TYR A 97 -11.25 24.23 -7.69
C TYR A 97 -11.84 25.62 -7.44
N LEU A 98 -12.01 26.43 -8.49
CA LEU A 98 -12.58 27.77 -8.38
C LEU A 98 -14.05 27.72 -7.92
N GLY A 99 -14.81 26.73 -8.38
CA GLY A 99 -16.20 26.51 -7.94
C GLY A 99 -16.29 26.16 -6.45
N ALA A 100 -15.43 25.25 -5.97
CA ALA A 100 -15.35 24.91 -4.55
C ALA A 100 -14.93 26.11 -3.69
N LEU A 101 -13.95 26.89 -4.16
CA LEU A 101 -13.48 28.11 -3.50
C LEU A 101 -14.63 29.15 -3.39
N ALA A 102 -15.34 29.40 -4.49
CA ALA A 102 -16.48 30.31 -4.51
C ALA A 102 -17.60 29.84 -3.57
N PHE A 103 -17.92 28.54 -3.58
CA PHE A 103 -18.90 27.95 -2.67
C PHE A 103 -18.52 28.13 -1.19
N LEU A 104 -17.26 27.89 -0.82
CA LEU A 104 -16.76 28.13 0.52
C LEU A 104 -16.84 29.62 0.91
N MET A 105 -16.50 30.53 0.00
CA MET A 105 -16.63 31.96 0.27
C MET A 105 -18.08 32.37 0.55
N LEU A 106 -19.05 31.83 -0.19
CA LEU A 106 -20.47 32.11 0.06
C LEU A 106 -20.90 31.68 1.47
N ILE A 107 -20.49 30.47 1.88
CA ILE A 107 -20.76 29.95 3.23
C ILE A 107 -20.13 30.86 4.29
N PHE A 108 -18.87 31.26 4.12
CA PHE A 108 -18.16 32.05 5.12
C PHE A 108 -18.62 33.51 5.20
N ILE A 109 -19.09 34.09 4.10
CA ILE A 109 -19.64 35.45 4.06
C ILE A 109 -21.09 35.49 4.61
N GLY A 110 -21.70 34.32 4.86
CA GLY A 110 -22.97 34.20 5.57
C GLY A 110 -24.21 34.40 4.71
N VAL A 111 -24.15 34.00 3.43
CA VAL A 111 -25.35 33.80 2.59
C VAL A 111 -25.89 32.40 2.78
#